data_AF-A0A0R3VT68-F1
#
_entry.id   AF-A0A0R3VT68-F1
#
_cell.length_a   1.000
_cell.length_b   1.000
_cell.length_c   1.000
_cell.angle_alpha   90.00
_cell.angle_beta   90.00
_cell.angle_gamma   90.00
#
_symmetry.space_group_name_H-M   'P 1'
#
loop_
_entity.id
_entity.type
_entity.pdbx_description
1 polymer ?
#
loop_
_entity_poly.entity_id
_entity_poly.type
_entity_poly.pdbx_seq_one_letter_code
_entity_poly.pdbx_strand_id
1 'polypeptide(L)'
;MVICSKFLLRITGYLPNYRIVRLISVFDGPSSVLREDLGLISRKFPTVSTIISRTMSVENVMILRKWQEKMRKQMGDQKFNEYVTYIKGVGKDVHQAICDILQNEKRISDFGEPIDGYINSLETIFTHVKATQFVEQECCHPILRYRGRIDSINSFKTENNGLVLTEWKTVHESKRVTSLEKAYDAPLQVAAYTAAYNITRLPEMPQVRQGLIAYAYADGYPADVLILDEEALEHYFQAWCSRVETYHRTVCSADQ
;
A
#
# COMPACT_ATOMS: atom_id res chain seq x y z
N MET A 1 -31.95 -17.71 20.38
CA MET A 1 -33.19 -17.79 19.58
C MET A 1 -33.62 -16.37 19.25
N VAL A 2 -33.47 -15.98 17.97
CA VAL A 2 -34.35 -15.04 17.23
C VAL A 2 -34.38 -13.56 17.73
N ILE A 3 -34.13 -12.49 16.97
CA ILE A 3 -33.97 -12.21 15.53
C ILE A 3 -33.44 -10.77 15.34
N CYS A 4 -32.75 -10.54 14.20
CA CYS A 4 -32.55 -9.30 13.42
C CYS A 4 -32.44 -7.92 14.09
N SER A 5 -31.34 -7.25 13.76
CA SER A 5 -31.44 -6.05 12.92
C SER A 5 -30.38 -6.11 11.82
N LYS A 6 -30.80 -6.56 10.64
CA LYS A 6 -30.05 -6.38 9.38
C LYS A 6 -30.04 -4.89 9.08
N PHE A 7 -28.90 -4.21 9.25
CA PHE A 7 -28.70 -2.88 8.69
C PHE A 7 -28.53 -3.04 7.16
N LEU A 8 -29.67 -3.08 6.47
CA LEU A 8 -29.77 -3.02 5.02
C LEU A 8 -29.44 -1.58 4.58
N LEU A 9 -28.16 -1.30 4.40
CA LEU A 9 -27.71 -0.09 3.71
C LEU A 9 -27.89 -0.30 2.20
N ARG A 10 -29.06 0.10 1.68
CA ARG A 10 -29.19 0.51 0.28
C ARG A 10 -28.32 1.77 0.11
N ILE A 11 -27.08 1.60 -0.34
CA ILE A 11 -26.21 2.74 -0.66
C ILE A 11 -26.53 3.19 -2.09
N THR A 12 -27.66 3.86 -2.23
CA THR A 12 -27.86 4.85 -3.31
C THR A 12 -27.34 6.18 -2.80
N GLY A 13 -26.22 6.65 -3.35
CA GLY A 13 -25.85 8.08 -3.37
C GLY A 13 -25.27 8.76 -2.11
N TYR A 14 -25.35 8.20 -0.90
CA TYR A 14 -24.89 8.92 0.29
C TYR A 14 -23.49 8.48 0.77
N LEU A 15 -22.62 9.48 0.99
CA LEU A 15 -21.34 9.34 1.70
C LEU A 15 -21.57 8.72 3.10
N PRO A 16 -20.69 7.83 3.58
CA PRO A 16 -20.84 7.25 4.91
C PRO A 16 -20.79 8.34 6.00
N ASN A 17 -21.73 8.29 6.95
CA ASN A 17 -21.81 9.21 8.09
C ASN A 17 -20.52 9.12 8.93
N TYR A 18 -19.96 10.26 9.34
CA TYR A 18 -18.64 10.35 10.00
C TYR A 18 -18.48 9.45 11.23
N ARG A 19 -19.56 9.26 12.00
CA ARG A 19 -19.53 8.38 13.18
C ARG A 19 -19.30 6.91 12.82
N ILE A 20 -19.63 6.49 11.60
CA ILE A 20 -19.54 5.10 11.15
C ILE A 20 -18.11 4.75 10.72
N VAL A 21 -17.36 5.69 10.14
CA VAL A 21 -15.98 5.45 9.65
C VAL A 21 -15.02 5.08 10.78
N ARG A 22 -15.20 5.66 11.98
CA ARG A 22 -14.36 5.38 13.16
C ARG A 22 -14.65 4.03 13.83
N LEU A 23 -15.70 3.33 13.41
CA LEU A 23 -16.05 2.01 13.94
C LEU A 23 -15.56 0.88 13.04
N ILE A 24 -15.00 1.20 11.87
CA ILE A 24 -14.45 0.22 10.93
C ILE A 24 -13.04 -0.15 11.42
N SER A 25 -12.79 -1.45 11.55
CA SER A 25 -11.48 -2.01 11.87
C SER A 25 -10.76 -2.46 10.60
N VAL A 26 -9.43 -2.45 10.62
CA VAL A 26 -8.59 -3.04 9.56
C VAL A 26 -8.85 -4.55 9.40
N PHE A 27 -9.40 -5.18 10.43
CA PHE A 27 -9.73 -6.60 10.49
C PHE A 27 -11.22 -6.90 10.23
N ASP A 28 -11.99 -5.94 9.72
CA ASP A 28 -13.36 -6.23 9.31
C ASP A 28 -13.40 -7.13 8.06
N GLY A 29 -14.27 -8.14 8.07
CA GLY A 29 -14.59 -8.94 6.89
C GLY A 29 -14.74 -10.45 7.14
N PRO A 30 -15.14 -11.22 6.11
CA PRO A 30 -15.51 -10.74 4.77
C PRO A 30 -16.98 -10.31 4.69
N SER A 31 -17.26 -9.27 3.88
CA SER A 31 -18.63 -8.78 3.69
C SER A 31 -19.37 -9.62 2.64
N SER A 32 -20.51 -10.19 3.01
CA SER A 32 -21.31 -11.06 2.13
C SER A 32 -22.13 -10.31 1.06
N VAL A 33 -22.17 -8.98 1.10
CA VAL A 33 -23.24 -8.18 0.46
C VAL A 33 -22.88 -7.65 -0.95
N LEU A 34 -21.63 -7.80 -1.41
CA LEU A 34 -21.10 -6.87 -2.43
C LEU A 34 -20.45 -7.50 -3.67
N ARG A 35 -20.72 -8.77 -4.02
CA ARG A 35 -19.85 -9.47 -4.99
C ARG A 35 -20.08 -9.17 -6.48
N GLU A 36 -21.30 -8.96 -6.97
CA GLU A 36 -21.54 -9.01 -8.42
C GLU A 36 -21.29 -7.69 -9.18
N ASP A 37 -21.44 -6.52 -8.54
CA ASP A 37 -21.26 -5.20 -9.20
C ASP A 37 -20.02 -4.39 -8.74
N LEU A 38 -19.28 -4.88 -7.75
CA LEU A 38 -18.20 -4.12 -7.12
C LEU A 38 -17.02 -3.86 -8.06
N GLY A 39 -16.74 -4.75 -9.00
CA GLY A 39 -15.66 -4.57 -9.98
C GLY A 39 -15.87 -3.35 -10.88
N LEU A 40 -17.11 -3.10 -11.33
CA LEU A 40 -17.44 -1.95 -12.17
C LEU A 40 -17.55 -0.65 -11.35
N ILE A 41 -18.19 -0.72 -10.19
CA ILE A 41 -18.38 0.45 -9.32
C ILE A 41 -17.04 0.95 -8.77
N SER A 42 -16.14 0.04 -8.39
CA SER A 42 -14.86 0.39 -7.78
C SER A 42 -13.92 1.15 -8.73
N ARG A 43 -14.08 1.04 -10.06
CA ARG A 43 -13.32 1.85 -11.03
C ARG A 43 -13.50 3.35 -10.84
N LYS A 44 -14.64 3.78 -10.30
CA LYS A 44 -14.94 5.18 -9.97
C LYS A 44 -14.33 5.61 -8.63
N PHE A 45 -13.83 4.68 -7.83
CA PHE A 45 -13.19 5.01 -6.57
C PHE A 45 -11.80 5.61 -6.80
N PRO A 46 -11.40 6.61 -6.00
CA PRO A 46 -10.02 7.08 -5.99
C PRO A 46 -9.06 5.97 -5.58
N THR A 47 -7.84 6.04 -6.11
CA THR A 47 -6.78 5.12 -5.67
C THR A 47 -6.22 5.54 -4.32
N VAL A 48 -5.61 4.60 -3.59
CA VAL A 48 -4.89 4.91 -2.34
C VAL A 48 -3.85 6.02 -2.54
N SER A 49 -3.07 5.96 -3.61
CA SER A 49 -2.09 7.01 -3.95
C SER A 49 -2.73 8.36 -4.28
N THR A 50 -3.91 8.37 -4.93
CA THR A 50 -4.68 9.60 -5.16
C THR A 50 -5.11 10.26 -3.85
N ILE A 51 -5.64 9.48 -2.90
CA ILE A 51 -6.05 10.02 -1.60
C ILE A 51 -4.84 10.55 -0.85
N ILE A 52 -3.75 9.76 -0.74
CA ILE A 52 -2.51 10.17 -0.05
C ILE A 52 -2.00 11.50 -0.60
N SER A 53 -1.82 11.60 -1.92
CA SER A 53 -1.29 12.81 -2.55
C SER A 53 -2.16 14.05 -2.34
N ARG A 54 -3.49 13.91 -2.42
CA ARG A 54 -4.45 15.02 -2.27
C ARG A 54 -4.66 15.48 -0.84
N THR A 55 -4.27 14.67 0.14
CA THR A 55 -4.51 14.94 1.57
C THR A 55 -3.22 15.14 2.36
N MET A 56 -2.08 15.26 1.67
CA MET A 56 -0.76 15.40 2.27
C MET A 56 -0.70 16.58 3.25
N SER A 57 -0.09 16.37 4.42
CA SER A 57 0.04 17.43 5.42
C SER A 57 0.86 18.61 4.88
N VAL A 58 0.59 19.81 5.39
CA VAL A 58 1.32 21.03 4.97
C VAL A 58 2.82 20.88 5.23
N GLU A 59 3.21 20.24 6.32
CA GLU A 59 4.60 19.94 6.64
C GLU A 59 5.25 19.03 5.59
N ASN A 60 4.61 17.91 5.22
CA ASN A 60 5.14 16.99 4.21
C ASN A 60 5.20 17.66 2.82
N VAL A 61 4.21 18.49 2.48
CA VAL A 61 4.24 19.33 1.26
C VAL A 61 5.47 20.23 1.26
N MET A 62 5.77 20.90 2.37
CA MET A 62 6.93 21.79 2.48
C MET A 62 8.25 21.03 2.40
N ILE A 63 8.36 19.87 3.05
CA ILE A 63 9.55 19.01 2.99
C ILE A 63 9.80 18.56 1.54
N LEU A 64 8.77 18.09 0.85
CA LEU A 64 8.87 17.65 -0.54
C LEU A 64 9.29 18.81 -1.46
N ARG A 65 8.68 19.99 -1.32
CA ARG A 65 9.05 21.17 -2.10
C ARG A 65 10.50 21.58 -1.89
N LYS A 66 10.98 21.63 -0.64
CA LYS A 66 12.38 21.95 -0.32
C LYS A 66 13.35 20.95 -0.96
N TRP A 67 13.03 19.66 -0.93
CA TRP A 67 13.85 18.64 -1.59
C TRP A 67 13.86 18.83 -3.12
N GLN A 68 12.70 19.07 -3.76
CA GLN A 68 12.62 19.30 -5.20
C GLN A 68 13.41 20.55 -5.63
N GLU A 69 13.28 21.65 -4.89
CA GLU A 69 14.04 22.89 -5.15
C GLU A 69 15.54 22.68 -5.01
N LYS A 70 15.97 21.93 -3.99
CA LYS A 70 17.38 21.56 -3.81
C LYS A 70 17.89 20.76 -5.02
N MET A 71 17.15 19.74 -5.45
CA MET A 71 17.53 18.91 -6.60
C MET A 71 17.60 19.73 -7.88
N ARG A 72 16.58 20.55 -8.18
CA ARG A 72 16.58 21.45 -9.34
C ARG A 72 17.76 22.41 -9.33
N LYS A 73 18.12 23.00 -8.17
CA LYS A 73 19.30 23.86 -8.05
C LYS A 73 20.62 23.12 -8.30
N GLN A 74 20.70 21.84 -7.95
CA GLN A 74 21.92 21.04 -8.10
C GLN A 74 22.14 20.53 -9.53
N MET A 75 21.09 20.10 -10.23
CA MET A 75 21.22 19.47 -11.55
C MET A 75 20.56 20.24 -12.71
N GLY A 76 19.76 21.26 -12.42
CA GLY A 76 18.94 21.98 -13.41
C GLY A 76 17.58 21.29 -13.67
N ASP A 77 16.60 22.05 -14.13
CA ASP A 77 15.21 21.58 -14.29
C ASP A 77 15.08 20.43 -15.30
N GLN A 78 15.80 20.50 -16.42
CA GLN A 78 15.76 19.45 -17.44
C GLN A 78 16.29 18.12 -16.88
N LYS A 79 17.49 18.11 -16.31
CA LYS A 79 18.08 16.90 -15.72
C LYS A 79 17.26 16.38 -14.54
N PHE A 80 16.62 17.27 -13.77
CA PHE A 80 15.72 16.85 -12.70
C PHE A 80 14.50 16.09 -13.24
N ASN A 81 13.89 16.56 -14.33
CA ASN A 81 12.77 15.86 -14.95
C ASN A 81 13.18 14.52 -15.56
N GLU A 82 14.35 14.46 -16.21
CA GLU A 82 14.94 13.22 -16.72
C GLU A 82 15.21 12.24 -15.56
N TYR A 83 15.81 12.71 -14.47
CA TYR A 83 16.07 11.94 -13.25
C TYR A 83 14.78 11.37 -12.66
N VAL A 84 13.74 12.19 -12.44
CA VAL A 84 12.46 11.72 -11.89
C VAL A 84 11.81 10.67 -12.80
N THR A 85 11.91 10.84 -14.12
CA THR A 85 11.38 9.87 -15.08
C THR A 85 12.15 8.56 -15.03
N TYR A 86 13.48 8.63 -14.99
CA TYR A 86 14.36 7.47 -14.85
C TYR A 86 14.06 6.68 -13.57
N ILE A 87 14.03 7.35 -12.43
CA ILE A 87 13.78 6.74 -11.11
C ILE A 87 12.42 6.03 -11.06
N LYS A 88 11.38 6.63 -11.67
CA LYS A 88 10.06 5.98 -11.80
C LYS A 88 10.11 4.74 -12.71
N GLY A 89 10.86 4.81 -13.80
CA GLY A 89 11.08 3.67 -14.70
C GLY A 89 11.74 2.51 -13.97
N VAL A 90 12.89 2.77 -13.33
CA VAL A 90 13.62 1.77 -12.54
C VAL A 90 12.74 1.19 -11.44
N GLY A 91 11.98 2.02 -10.71
CA GLY A 91 11.06 1.52 -9.68
C GLY A 91 10.04 0.53 -10.24
N LYS A 92 9.46 0.81 -11.42
CA LYS A 92 8.54 -0.12 -12.08
C LYS A 92 9.22 -1.43 -12.46
N ASP A 93 10.43 -1.37 -13.00
CA ASP A 93 11.18 -2.56 -13.42
C ASP A 93 11.61 -3.41 -12.21
N VAL A 94 11.94 -2.77 -11.09
CA VAL A 94 12.21 -3.44 -9.81
C VAL A 94 10.95 -4.16 -9.30
N HIS A 95 9.77 -3.52 -9.30
CA HIS A 95 8.53 -4.20 -8.90
C HIS A 95 8.20 -5.40 -9.81
N GLN A 96 8.44 -5.29 -11.12
CA GLN A 96 8.28 -6.43 -12.02
C GLN A 96 9.26 -7.56 -11.69
N ALA A 97 10.53 -7.23 -11.44
CA ALA A 97 11.53 -8.21 -11.03
C ALA A 97 11.15 -8.92 -9.72
N ILE A 98 10.62 -8.18 -8.74
CA ILE A 98 10.08 -8.74 -7.50
C ILE A 98 8.94 -9.73 -7.80
N CYS A 99 8.01 -9.39 -8.70
CA CYS A 99 6.93 -10.30 -9.10
C CYS A 99 7.48 -11.58 -9.72
N ASP A 100 8.37 -11.46 -10.71
CA ASP A 100 8.99 -12.60 -11.39
C ASP A 100 9.69 -13.55 -10.38
N ILE A 101 10.33 -13.00 -9.35
CA ILE A 101 10.98 -13.79 -8.28
C ILE A 101 9.95 -14.47 -7.37
N LEU A 102 8.96 -13.73 -6.88
CA LEU A 102 7.92 -14.29 -6.00
C LEU A 102 7.08 -15.38 -6.68
N GLN A 103 6.93 -15.29 -8.00
CA GLN A 103 6.26 -16.30 -8.83
C GLN A 103 7.17 -17.47 -9.24
N ASN A 104 8.45 -17.46 -8.83
CA ASN A 104 9.48 -18.43 -9.21
C ASN A 104 9.75 -18.50 -10.73
N GLU A 105 9.48 -17.42 -11.47
CA GLU A 105 9.75 -17.32 -12.91
C GLU A 105 11.22 -16.97 -13.18
N LYS A 106 11.85 -16.20 -12.28
CA LYS A 106 13.26 -15.82 -12.35
C LYS A 106 13.95 -15.92 -11.00
N ARG A 107 15.27 -15.99 -11.03
CA ARG A 107 16.15 -15.98 -9.85
C ARG A 107 16.77 -14.59 -9.69
N ILE A 108 17.24 -14.29 -8.49
CA ILE A 108 17.96 -13.05 -8.17
C ILE A 108 19.13 -12.80 -9.14
N SER A 109 19.88 -13.85 -9.50
CA SER A 109 21.01 -13.80 -10.43
C SER A 109 20.66 -13.44 -11.87
N ASP A 110 19.38 -13.43 -12.23
CA ASP A 110 18.93 -13.19 -13.61
C ASP A 110 18.79 -11.70 -13.93
N PHE A 111 18.95 -10.83 -12.93
CA PHE A 111 18.84 -9.38 -13.05
C PHE A 111 20.21 -8.71 -13.04
N GLY A 112 20.43 -7.76 -13.96
CA GLY A 112 21.63 -6.93 -14.04
C GLY A 112 21.33 -5.45 -13.77
N GLU A 113 22.32 -4.59 -14.00
CA GLU A 113 22.17 -3.15 -13.88
C GLU A 113 20.98 -2.62 -14.73
N PRO A 114 20.22 -1.63 -14.25
CA PRO A 114 20.36 -0.92 -12.97
C PRO A 114 19.51 -1.53 -11.82
N ILE A 115 19.02 -2.76 -11.97
CA ILE A 115 18.00 -3.38 -11.09
C ILE A 115 18.64 -4.28 -10.03
N ASP A 116 19.73 -4.94 -10.39
CA ASP A 116 20.49 -5.90 -9.56
C ASP A 116 20.74 -5.43 -8.12
N GLY A 117 21.15 -4.18 -7.91
CA GLY A 117 21.36 -3.62 -6.57
C GLY A 117 20.12 -3.75 -5.68
N TYR A 118 18.94 -3.40 -6.19
CA TYR A 118 17.68 -3.52 -5.44
C TYR A 118 17.30 -4.97 -5.16
N ILE A 119 17.51 -5.86 -6.12
CA ILE A 119 17.13 -7.26 -5.97
C ILE A 119 18.06 -7.98 -5.00
N ASN A 120 19.36 -7.69 -5.05
CA ASN A 120 20.34 -8.18 -4.08
C ASN A 120 20.05 -7.65 -2.67
N SER A 121 19.63 -6.39 -2.55
CA SER A 121 19.18 -5.81 -1.28
C SER A 121 18.05 -6.63 -0.62
N LEU A 122 17.15 -7.21 -1.42
CA LEU A 122 16.00 -8.01 -0.98
C LEU A 122 16.29 -9.51 -0.82
N GLU A 123 17.49 -10.00 -1.15
CA GLU A 123 17.83 -11.43 -1.18
C GLU A 123 17.46 -12.14 0.12
N THR A 124 17.84 -11.57 1.26
CA THR A 124 17.54 -12.16 2.57
C THR A 124 16.04 -12.29 2.79
N ILE A 125 15.23 -11.34 2.34
CA ILE A 125 13.76 -11.39 2.50
C ILE A 125 13.17 -12.50 1.64
N PHE A 126 13.58 -12.62 0.37
CA PHE A 126 13.10 -13.66 -0.54
C PHE A 126 13.36 -15.07 -0.01
N THR A 127 14.53 -15.32 0.59
CA THR A 127 14.83 -16.63 1.18
C THR A 127 13.91 -17.02 2.34
N HIS A 128 13.28 -16.04 3.00
CA HIS A 128 12.33 -16.27 4.08
C HIS A 128 10.88 -16.36 3.60
N VAL A 129 10.57 -15.98 2.36
CA VAL A 129 9.25 -16.21 1.76
C VAL A 129 9.05 -17.72 1.60
N LYS A 130 7.96 -18.22 2.17
CA LYS A 130 7.55 -19.62 2.10
C LYS A 130 6.63 -19.86 0.89
N ALA A 131 5.66 -18.98 0.70
CA ALA A 131 4.74 -19.00 -0.44
C ALA A 131 4.14 -17.61 -0.65
N THR A 132 3.81 -17.29 -1.90
CA THR A 132 3.15 -16.04 -2.29
C THR A 132 1.73 -16.34 -2.75
N GLN A 133 0.76 -15.66 -2.14
CA GLN A 133 -0.66 -15.85 -2.43
C GLN A 133 -1.12 -14.94 -3.59
N PHE A 134 -0.63 -13.71 -3.61
CA PHE A 134 -0.98 -12.71 -4.61
C PHE A 134 0.24 -11.83 -4.93
N VAL A 135 0.33 -11.40 -6.18
CA VAL A 135 1.23 -10.33 -6.66
C VAL A 135 0.42 -9.36 -7.50
N GLU A 136 0.65 -8.06 -7.34
CA GLU A 136 0.04 -6.97 -8.12
C GLU A 136 -1.49 -7.06 -8.24
N GLN A 137 -2.14 -7.47 -7.15
CA GLN A 137 -3.58 -7.75 -7.10
C GLN A 137 -4.38 -6.46 -6.87
N GLU A 138 -5.31 -6.15 -7.78
CA GLU A 138 -6.28 -5.07 -7.56
C GLU A 138 -7.14 -5.35 -6.33
N CYS A 139 -7.38 -4.32 -5.52
CA CYS A 139 -8.18 -4.37 -4.31
C CYS A 139 -9.10 -3.14 -4.21
N CYS A 140 -10.16 -3.27 -3.43
CA CYS A 140 -11.01 -2.13 -3.09
C CYS A 140 -11.65 -2.28 -1.72
N HIS A 141 -11.96 -1.15 -1.10
CA HIS A 141 -12.75 -1.12 0.13
C HIS A 141 -14.12 -0.52 -0.18
N PRO A 142 -15.19 -1.32 -0.22
CA PRO A 142 -16.49 -0.88 -0.71
C PRO A 142 -17.18 0.16 0.17
N ILE A 143 -17.01 0.06 1.50
CA ILE A 143 -17.62 1.00 2.46
C ILE A 143 -16.90 2.36 2.44
N LEU A 144 -15.57 2.35 2.53
CA LEU A 144 -14.73 3.55 2.46
C LEU A 144 -14.48 4.08 1.04
N ARG A 145 -14.97 3.36 0.02
CA ARG A 145 -14.97 3.75 -1.40
C ARG A 145 -13.62 4.18 -1.95
N TYR A 146 -12.56 3.42 -1.66
CA TYR A 146 -11.26 3.54 -2.31
C TYR A 146 -10.84 2.24 -2.99
N ARG A 147 -9.87 2.31 -3.89
CA ARG A 147 -9.24 1.15 -4.53
C ARG A 147 -7.72 1.25 -4.56
N GLY A 148 -7.04 0.20 -4.98
CA GLY A 148 -5.62 0.22 -5.23
C GLY A 148 -5.11 -1.11 -5.74
N ARG A 149 -3.79 -1.26 -5.76
CA ARG A 149 -3.11 -2.46 -6.22
C ARG A 149 -2.13 -2.87 -5.13
N ILE A 150 -2.31 -4.08 -4.62
CA ILE A 150 -1.47 -4.67 -3.59
C ILE A 150 -0.22 -5.21 -4.27
N ASP A 151 0.95 -4.81 -3.80
CA ASP A 151 2.23 -5.33 -4.26
C ASP A 151 2.29 -6.86 -4.13
N SER A 152 2.18 -7.38 -2.90
CA SER A 152 2.08 -8.82 -2.68
C SER A 152 1.47 -9.21 -1.33
N ILE A 153 0.96 -10.43 -1.25
CA ILE A 153 0.59 -11.09 0.01
C ILE A 153 1.38 -12.38 0.11
N ASN A 154 2.24 -12.47 1.13
CA ASN A 154 3.20 -13.54 1.31
C ASN A 154 2.96 -14.28 2.63
N SER A 155 3.39 -15.53 2.68
CA SER A 155 3.63 -16.25 3.93
C SER A 155 5.14 -16.40 4.09
N PHE A 156 5.63 -16.16 5.31
CA PHE A 156 7.04 -16.28 5.64
C PHE A 156 7.29 -17.56 6.45
N LYS A 157 8.55 -18.00 6.51
CA LYS A 157 9.01 -19.12 7.34
C LYS A 157 9.01 -18.74 8.82
N THR A 158 7.82 -18.58 9.40
CA THR A 158 7.58 -18.26 10.82
C THR A 158 6.66 -19.30 11.46
N GLU A 159 6.63 -19.36 12.78
CA GLU A 159 5.80 -20.32 13.52
C GLU A 159 4.29 -20.18 13.20
N ASN A 160 3.86 -18.96 12.88
CA ASN A 160 2.43 -18.63 12.75
C ASN A 160 1.86 -18.86 11.34
N ASN A 161 2.68 -19.21 10.33
CA ASN A 161 2.26 -19.46 8.93
C ASN A 161 1.23 -18.44 8.37
N GLY A 162 1.20 -17.21 8.90
CA GLY A 162 0.19 -16.21 8.61
C GLY A 162 0.43 -15.53 7.26
N LEU A 163 -0.64 -14.98 6.68
CA LEU A 163 -0.54 -14.09 5.53
C LEU A 163 -0.09 -12.70 5.99
N VAL A 164 0.90 -12.17 5.30
CA VAL A 164 1.50 -10.86 5.52
C VAL A 164 1.33 -10.05 4.24
N LEU A 165 0.71 -8.87 4.34
CA LEU A 165 0.68 -7.93 3.22
C LEU A 165 2.01 -7.21 3.13
N THR A 166 2.65 -7.27 1.98
CA THR A 166 4.00 -6.74 1.78
C THR A 166 3.99 -5.62 0.75
N GLU A 167 4.52 -4.46 1.16
CA GLU A 167 4.79 -3.31 0.30
C GLU A 167 6.30 -3.21 0.05
N TRP A 168 6.68 -3.12 -1.22
CA TRP A 168 8.08 -3.00 -1.65
C TRP A 168 8.36 -1.52 -1.99
N LYS A 169 9.48 -0.99 -1.51
CA LYS A 169 9.89 0.41 -1.77
C LYS A 169 11.31 0.45 -2.28
N THR A 170 11.54 1.17 -3.37
CA THR A 170 12.89 1.48 -3.83
C THR A 170 13.42 2.74 -3.17
N VAL A 171 14.69 2.70 -2.78
CA VAL A 171 15.41 3.84 -2.24
C VAL A 171 16.67 4.04 -3.06
N HIS A 172 16.64 5.11 -3.85
CA HIS A 172 17.73 5.47 -4.77
C HIS A 172 18.81 6.31 -4.07
N GLU A 173 18.42 7.03 -3.02
CA GLU A 173 19.30 7.90 -2.25
C GLU A 173 19.99 7.09 -1.14
N SER A 174 21.12 7.57 -0.64
CA SER A 174 21.85 6.89 0.44
C SER A 174 21.15 6.90 1.81
N LYS A 175 19.95 7.48 1.91
CA LYS A 175 19.21 7.60 3.17
C LYS A 175 18.49 6.30 3.49
N ARG A 176 18.82 5.69 4.62
CA ARG A 176 18.15 4.49 5.12
C ARG A 176 16.83 4.79 5.81
N VAL A 177 15.84 3.92 5.63
CA VAL A 177 14.51 4.01 6.25
C VAL A 177 14.36 2.86 7.24
N THR A 178 14.80 3.12 8.47
CA THR A 178 15.00 2.07 9.49
C THR A 178 13.89 2.04 10.55
N SER A 179 12.83 2.85 10.41
CA SER A 179 11.75 2.93 11.40
C SER A 179 10.44 3.44 10.79
N LEU A 180 9.30 3.12 11.42
CA LEU A 180 7.97 3.47 10.93
C LEU A 180 7.74 4.99 10.89
N GLU A 181 8.35 5.75 11.80
CA GLU A 181 8.25 7.22 11.82
C GLU A 181 8.93 7.86 10.59
N LYS A 182 9.91 7.16 10.02
CA LYS A 182 10.63 7.59 8.80
C LYS A 182 9.99 7.05 7.52
N ALA A 183 8.97 6.20 7.63
CA ALA A 183 8.34 5.51 6.51
C ALA A 183 7.27 6.36 5.79
N TYR A 184 7.06 7.62 6.21
CA TYR A 184 6.07 8.54 5.66
C TYR A 184 4.68 7.90 5.57
N ASP A 185 4.09 7.82 4.38
CA ASP A 185 2.75 7.27 4.16
C ASP A 185 2.75 5.77 3.87
N ALA A 186 3.90 5.08 3.81
CA ALA A 186 3.96 3.65 3.52
C ALA A 186 3.18 2.79 4.55
N PRO A 187 3.22 3.07 5.87
CA PRO A 187 2.37 2.37 6.83
C PRO A 187 0.87 2.56 6.57
N LEU A 188 0.45 3.74 6.10
CA LEU A 188 -0.94 4.00 5.72
C LEU A 188 -1.35 3.17 4.50
N GLN A 189 -0.45 3.00 3.52
CA GLN A 189 -0.70 2.17 2.34
C GLN A 189 -0.92 0.71 2.74
N VAL A 190 -0.03 0.15 3.55
CA VAL A 190 -0.15 -1.23 4.05
C VAL A 190 -1.45 -1.44 4.81
N ALA A 191 -1.81 -0.52 5.71
CA ALA A 191 -3.06 -0.60 6.48
C ALA A 191 -4.31 -0.50 5.57
N ALA A 192 -4.31 0.42 4.60
CA ALA A 192 -5.40 0.57 3.63
C ALA A 192 -5.58 -0.70 2.79
N TYR A 193 -4.51 -1.25 2.24
CA TYR A 193 -4.58 -2.47 1.44
C TYR A 193 -4.97 -3.69 2.28
N THR A 194 -4.54 -3.75 3.54
CA THR A 194 -4.92 -4.84 4.47
C THR A 194 -6.42 -4.83 4.72
N ALA A 195 -7.00 -3.66 5.01
CA ALA A 195 -8.45 -3.53 5.18
C ALA A 195 -9.22 -3.85 3.89
N ALA A 196 -8.76 -3.36 2.74
CA ALA A 196 -9.38 -3.62 1.45
C ALA A 196 -9.39 -5.12 1.11
N TYR A 197 -8.27 -5.82 1.34
CA TYR A 197 -8.20 -7.27 1.21
C TYR A 197 -9.14 -7.96 2.21
N ASN A 198 -9.03 -7.62 3.50
CA ASN A 198 -9.80 -8.29 4.55
C ASN A 198 -11.31 -8.19 4.32
N ILE A 199 -11.83 -7.04 3.94
CA ILE A 199 -13.28 -6.89 3.75
C ILE A 199 -13.81 -7.60 2.49
N THR A 200 -12.98 -7.78 1.46
CA THR A 200 -13.37 -8.35 0.15
C THR A 200 -12.93 -9.79 -0.07
N ARG A 201 -12.05 -10.33 0.77
CA ARG A 201 -11.55 -11.72 0.66
C ARG A 201 -12.69 -12.74 0.61
N LEU A 202 -12.40 -13.91 0.06
CA LEU A 202 -13.35 -15.02 0.17
C LEU A 202 -13.38 -15.52 1.63
N PRO A 203 -14.52 -16.01 2.17
CA PRO A 203 -14.62 -16.47 3.56
C PRO A 203 -13.62 -17.56 3.95
N GLU A 204 -13.17 -18.34 2.98
CA GLU A 204 -12.22 -19.46 3.13
C GLU A 204 -10.78 -18.96 3.17
N MET A 205 -10.52 -17.74 2.68
CA MET A 205 -9.20 -17.14 2.67
C MET A 205 -8.83 -16.60 4.05
N PRO A 206 -7.61 -16.90 4.56
CA PRO A 206 -7.14 -16.35 5.81
C PRO A 206 -7.15 -14.82 5.78
N GLN A 207 -7.46 -14.25 6.94
CA GLN A 207 -7.31 -12.83 7.18
C GLN A 207 -5.82 -12.45 7.19
N VAL A 208 -5.46 -11.31 6.61
CA VAL A 208 -4.14 -10.71 6.83
C VAL A 208 -4.16 -9.96 8.14
N ARG A 209 -3.22 -10.30 9.02
CA ARG A 209 -3.10 -9.71 10.37
C ARG A 209 -1.74 -9.04 10.63
N GLN A 210 -0.87 -9.02 9.62
CA GLN A 210 0.45 -8.43 9.71
C GLN A 210 0.80 -7.72 8.40
N GLY A 211 1.50 -6.60 8.52
CA GLY A 211 2.05 -5.86 7.39
C GLY A 211 3.57 -5.89 7.39
N LEU A 212 4.16 -5.75 6.20
CA LEU A 212 5.60 -5.64 6.02
C LEU A 212 5.89 -4.55 4.99
N ILE A 213 6.85 -3.68 5.28
CA ILE A 213 7.42 -2.74 4.32
C ILE A 213 8.89 -3.08 4.15
N ALA A 214 9.33 -3.34 2.93
CA ALA A 214 10.72 -3.63 2.62
C ALA A 214 11.31 -2.50 1.77
N TYR A 215 12.38 -1.87 2.27
CA TYR A 215 13.11 -0.82 1.56
C TYR A 215 14.34 -1.40 0.85
N ALA A 216 14.23 -1.60 -0.47
CA ALA A 216 15.29 -2.05 -1.33
C ALA A 216 16.23 -0.89 -1.71
N TYR A 217 17.53 -1.11 -1.57
CA TYR A 217 18.55 -0.09 -1.79
C TYR A 217 19.31 -0.30 -3.10
N ALA A 218 19.50 0.79 -3.84
CA ALA A 218 20.19 0.80 -5.13
C ALA A 218 21.62 0.23 -5.11
N ASP A 219 22.27 0.35 -3.96
CA ASP A 219 23.67 -0.01 -3.75
C ASP A 219 23.85 -1.47 -3.29
N GLY A 220 22.79 -2.27 -3.26
CA GLY A 220 22.85 -3.65 -2.78
C GLY A 220 22.94 -3.79 -1.27
N TYR A 221 22.88 -2.69 -0.50
CA TYR A 221 22.85 -2.79 0.96
C TYR A 221 21.63 -3.60 1.41
N PRO A 222 21.74 -4.50 2.41
CA PRO A 222 20.61 -5.30 2.87
C PRO A 222 19.38 -4.45 3.20
N ALA A 223 18.21 -4.88 2.71
CA ALA A 223 16.98 -4.13 2.84
C ALA A 223 16.56 -3.98 4.31
N ASP A 224 16.06 -2.79 4.65
CA ASP A 224 15.38 -2.58 5.93
C ASP A 224 13.95 -3.10 5.84
N VAL A 225 13.53 -3.82 6.89
CA VAL A 225 12.20 -4.41 7.00
C VAL A 225 11.48 -3.78 8.18
N LEU A 226 10.33 -3.16 7.91
CA LEU A 226 9.44 -2.64 8.94
C LEU A 226 8.22 -3.52 9.05
N ILE A 227 7.99 -4.06 10.23
CA ILE A 227 6.86 -4.94 10.53
C ILE A 227 5.76 -4.11 11.18
N LEU A 228 4.53 -4.26 10.69
CA LEU A 228 3.33 -3.75 11.33
C LEU A 228 2.61 -4.94 11.95
N ASP A 229 2.57 -4.98 13.28
CA ASP A 229 1.72 -5.90 14.01
C ASP A 229 0.24 -5.43 13.99
N GLU A 230 -0.62 -6.13 14.72
CA GLU A 230 -2.05 -5.84 14.70
C GLU A 230 -2.39 -4.45 15.26
N GLU A 231 -1.69 -4.02 16.31
CA GLU A 231 -1.88 -2.70 16.91
C GLU A 231 -1.44 -1.59 15.95
N ALA A 232 -0.26 -1.74 15.32
CA ALA A 232 0.24 -0.81 14.32
C ALA A 232 -0.69 -0.75 13.10
N LEU A 233 -1.18 -1.88 12.61
CA LEU A 233 -2.12 -1.93 11.49
C LEU A 233 -3.41 -1.18 11.80
N GLU A 234 -4.00 -1.40 12.98
CA GLU A 234 -5.23 -0.70 13.39
C GLU A 234 -4.94 0.80 13.57
N HIS A 235 -3.83 1.18 14.22
CA HIS A 235 -3.42 2.56 14.39
C HIS A 235 -3.31 3.31 13.04
N TYR A 236 -2.52 2.77 12.10
CA TYR A 236 -2.35 3.38 10.79
C TYR A 236 -3.62 3.32 9.94
N PHE A 237 -4.48 2.32 10.15
CA PHE A 237 -5.78 2.28 9.49
C PHE A 237 -6.71 3.40 9.96
N GLN A 238 -6.75 3.71 11.26
CA GLN A 238 -7.53 4.84 11.77
C GLN A 238 -7.01 6.19 11.23
N ALA A 239 -5.68 6.33 11.10
CA ALA A 239 -5.08 7.48 10.43
C ALA A 239 -5.48 7.54 8.95
N TRP A 240 -5.46 6.40 8.24
CA TRP A 240 -5.92 6.28 6.85
C TRP A 240 -7.40 6.67 6.68
N CYS A 241 -8.29 6.19 7.55
CA CYS A 241 -9.70 6.58 7.58
C CYS A 241 -9.88 8.10 7.67
N SER A 242 -9.05 8.79 8.44
CA SER A 242 -9.04 10.25 8.53
C SER A 242 -8.61 10.92 7.20
N ARG A 243 -7.70 10.29 6.45
CA ARG A 243 -7.28 10.76 5.11
C ARG A 243 -8.38 10.56 4.07
N VAL A 244 -9.03 9.39 4.08
CA VAL A 244 -10.20 9.11 3.22
C VAL A 244 -11.29 10.15 3.44
N GLU A 245 -11.60 10.45 4.70
CA GLU A 245 -12.59 11.45 5.01
C GLU A 245 -12.19 12.84 4.49
N THR A 246 -10.97 13.27 4.78
CA THR A 246 -10.44 14.56 4.31
C THR A 246 -10.55 14.68 2.79
N TYR A 247 -10.23 13.60 2.06
CA TYR A 247 -10.36 13.56 0.60
C TYR A 247 -11.80 13.78 0.14
N HIS A 248 -12.76 13.05 0.72
CA HIS A 248 -14.16 13.20 0.32
C HIS A 248 -14.73 14.57 0.68
N ARG A 249 -14.35 15.15 1.82
CA ARG A 249 -14.76 16.53 2.18
C ARG A 249 -14.24 17.56 1.18
N THR A 250 -12.97 17.47 0.79
CA THR A 250 -12.32 18.45 -0.09
C THR A 250 -12.73 18.33 -1.55
N VAL A 251 -13.00 17.12 -2.04
CA VAL A 251 -13.48 16.89 -3.41
C VAL A 251 -14.96 17.24 -3.54
N CYS A 252 -15.81 16.90 -2.57
CA CYS A 252 -17.23 17.26 -2.62
C CYS A 252 -17.49 18.77 -2.43
N SER A 253 -16.55 19.52 -1.84
CA SER A 253 -16.64 20.99 -1.77
C SER A 253 -16.16 21.71 -3.05
N ALA A 254 -15.53 21.01 -3.99
CA ALA A 254 -15.05 21.59 -5.25
C ALA A 254 -16.07 21.47 -6.40
N ASP A 255 -17.11 20.65 -6.22
CA ASP A 255 -18.23 20.47 -7.15
C ASP A 255 -19.50 21.27 -6.72
N GLN A 256 -19.35 22.23 -5.80
CA GLN A 256 -20.36 23.23 -5.40
C GLN A 256 -19.84 24.63 -5.71
#